data_AF-A0A382BBR2-F1
#
_entry.id   AF-A0A382BBR2-F1
#
_cell.length_a   1.000
_cell.length_b   1.000
_cell.length_c   1.000
_cell.angle_alpha   90.00
_cell.angle_beta   90.00
_cell.angle_gamma   90.00
#
_symmetry.space_group_name_H-M   'P 1'
#
loop_
_entity.id
_entity.type
_entity.pdbx_description
1 polymer ?
#
loop_
_entity_poly.entity_id
_entity_poly.type
_entity_poly.pdbx_seq_one_letter_code
_entity_poly.pdbx_strand_id
1 'polypeptide(L)'
;SNMQLGSINLPTQASEVTADGQTRVQWFAPRSWIIFSNDNNMSAVIENTFKDEDFAVTDISHSRAIIQIEGEDALNVLKKGCPINFNEFKKNNCANSVYHGITISVDMIDDSPLKFNLMALRSFSESFHHAITDAALEYGYAGE
;
A
#
# COMPACT_ATOMS: atom_id res chain seq x y z
N SER A 1 -19.92 -13.70 -6.95
CA SER A 1 -20.45 -12.88 -5.83
C SER A 1 -19.38 -11.86 -5.48
N ASN A 2 -19.77 -10.59 -5.31
CA ASN A 2 -18.85 -9.58 -4.75
C ASN A 2 -18.73 -9.88 -3.25
N MET A 3 -17.51 -10.19 -2.81
CA MET A 3 -17.21 -10.55 -1.44
C MET A 3 -16.98 -9.28 -0.62
N GLN A 4 -17.29 -9.33 0.67
CA GLN A 4 -17.19 -8.19 1.58
C GLN A 4 -16.43 -8.58 2.83
N LEU A 5 -15.65 -7.65 3.38
CA LEU A 5 -15.04 -7.69 4.69
C LEU A 5 -15.75 -6.65 5.56
N GLY A 6 -16.64 -7.11 6.46
CA GLY A 6 -17.57 -6.20 7.15
C GLY A 6 -18.45 -5.46 6.13
N SER A 7 -18.36 -4.13 6.09
CA SER A 7 -19.06 -3.26 5.13
C SER A 7 -18.26 -2.96 3.85
N ILE A 8 -17.00 -3.39 3.77
CA ILE A 8 -16.08 -3.04 2.69
C ILE A 8 -16.14 -4.11 1.60
N ASN A 9 -16.42 -3.72 0.37
CA ASN A 9 -16.34 -4.64 -0.78
C ASN A 9 -14.88 -4.99 -1.06
N LEU A 10 -14.55 -6.25 -1.33
CA LEU A 10 -13.20 -6.60 -1.78
C LEU A 10 -12.99 -6.13 -3.23
N PRO A 11 -11.86 -5.50 -3.56
CA PRO A 11 -11.56 -5.07 -4.92
C PRO A 11 -11.44 -6.29 -5.84
N THR A 12 -11.84 -6.14 -7.10
CA THR A 12 -11.90 -7.27 -8.04
C THR A 12 -10.97 -7.12 -9.24
N GLN A 13 -10.51 -5.91 -9.51
CA GLN A 13 -9.62 -5.61 -10.62
C GLN A 13 -8.22 -5.26 -10.14
N ALA A 14 -7.25 -5.47 -11.02
CA ALA A 14 -5.88 -5.06 -10.77
C ALA A 14 -5.81 -3.57 -10.43
N SER A 15 -4.92 -3.25 -9.51
CA SER A 15 -4.69 -1.89 -9.02
C SER A 15 -5.82 -1.24 -8.24
N GLU A 16 -6.92 -1.94 -7.93
CA GLU A 16 -8.00 -1.37 -7.11
C GLU A 16 -7.70 -1.46 -5.61
N VAL A 17 -8.03 -0.39 -4.89
CA VAL A 17 -8.13 -0.36 -3.44
C VAL A 17 -9.55 0.05 -3.07
N THR A 18 -10.15 -0.67 -2.12
CA THR A 18 -11.36 -0.23 -1.44
C THR A 18 -11.00 0.17 -0.02
N ALA A 19 -11.47 1.33 0.41
CA ALA A 19 -11.10 1.87 1.70
C ALA A 19 -12.29 2.54 2.38
N ASP A 20 -12.29 2.47 3.71
CA ASP A 20 -13.00 3.40 4.58
C ASP A 20 -12.00 4.16 5.45
N GLY A 21 -12.48 4.93 6.44
CA GLY A 21 -11.61 5.76 7.28
C GLY A 21 -10.62 4.96 8.15
N GLN A 22 -10.85 3.67 8.38
CA GLN A 22 -10.06 2.83 9.29
C GLN A 22 -9.32 1.70 8.57
N THR A 23 -9.86 1.24 7.43
CA THR A 23 -9.43 0.02 6.75
C THR A 23 -9.24 0.25 5.27
N ARG A 24 -8.15 -0.28 4.72
CA ARG A 24 -7.85 -0.31 3.29
C ARG A 24 -7.62 -1.75 2.86
N VAL A 25 -8.30 -2.17 1.80
CA VAL A 25 -8.14 -3.49 1.18
C VAL A 25 -7.58 -3.30 -0.22
N GLN A 26 -6.35 -3.75 -0.42
CA GLN A 26 -5.65 -3.66 -1.70
C GLN A 26 -5.82 -4.96 -2.48
N TRP A 27 -6.11 -4.86 -3.78
CA TRP A 27 -5.98 -5.99 -4.68
C TRP A 27 -4.50 -6.38 -4.81
N PHE A 28 -4.17 -7.63 -4.53
CA PHE A 28 -2.79 -8.13 -4.61
C PHE A 28 -2.57 -9.03 -5.82
N ALA A 29 -3.49 -9.97 -6.03
CA ALA A 29 -3.51 -10.91 -7.13
C ALA A 29 -4.94 -11.43 -7.32
N PRO A 30 -5.26 -12.21 -8.38
CA PRO A 30 -6.57 -12.84 -8.49
C PRO A 30 -6.89 -13.65 -7.24
N ARG A 31 -8.00 -13.30 -6.57
CA ARG A 31 -8.46 -13.92 -5.32
C ARG A 31 -7.51 -13.74 -4.12
N SER A 32 -6.68 -12.69 -4.12
CA SER A 32 -5.76 -12.38 -3.02
C SER A 32 -5.77 -10.89 -2.72
N TRP A 33 -5.79 -10.56 -1.43
CA TRP A 33 -5.88 -9.18 -0.94
C TRP A 33 -4.87 -8.94 0.17
N ILE A 34 -4.47 -7.68 0.35
CA ILE A 34 -3.77 -7.23 1.55
C ILE A 34 -4.68 -6.24 2.27
N ILE A 35 -4.89 -6.48 3.56
CA ILE A 35 -5.76 -5.67 4.42
C ILE A 35 -4.85 -4.87 5.36
N PHE A 36 -5.06 -3.57 5.39
CA PHE A 36 -4.47 -2.64 6.35
C PHE A 36 -5.62 -2.08 7.20
N SER A 37 -5.53 -2.15 8.52
CA SER A 37 -6.59 -1.62 9.37
C SER A 37 -6.04 -1.07 10.68
N ASN A 38 -6.59 0.06 11.10
CA ASN A 38 -6.43 0.61 12.45
C ASN A 38 -7.59 0.20 13.38
N ASP A 39 -8.54 -0.60 12.89
CA ASP A 39 -9.61 -1.16 13.74
C ASP A 39 -9.09 -2.37 14.52
N ASN A 40 -9.03 -2.22 15.85
CA ASN A 40 -8.60 -3.29 16.75
C ASN A 40 -9.50 -4.54 16.69
N ASN A 41 -10.73 -4.44 16.14
CA ASN A 41 -11.63 -5.58 15.98
C ASN A 41 -11.46 -6.31 14.64
N MET A 42 -10.57 -5.82 13.76
CA MET A 42 -10.46 -6.34 12.39
C MET A 42 -10.15 -7.84 12.34
N SER A 43 -9.34 -8.37 13.27
CA SER A 43 -9.04 -9.81 13.33
C SER A 43 -10.32 -10.65 13.49
N ALA A 44 -11.24 -10.24 14.37
CA ALA A 44 -12.51 -10.93 14.56
C ALA A 44 -13.43 -10.78 13.33
N VAL A 45 -13.39 -9.64 12.64
CA VAL A 45 -14.15 -9.44 11.40
C VAL A 45 -13.63 -10.38 10.30
N ILE A 46 -12.31 -10.51 10.17
CA ILE A 46 -11.64 -11.40 9.21
C ILE A 46 -12.00 -12.87 9.49
N GLU A 47 -11.87 -13.33 10.73
CA GLU A 47 -12.19 -14.71 11.14
C GLU A 47 -13.65 -15.08 10.87
N ASN A 48 -14.58 -14.15 11.10
CA ASN A 48 -16.01 -14.38 10.83
C ASN A 48 -16.35 -14.34 9.33
N THR A 49 -15.56 -13.62 8.53
CA THR A 49 -15.80 -13.43 7.09
C THR A 49 -15.19 -14.57 6.27
N PHE A 50 -13.95 -14.96 6.59
CA PHE A 50 -13.16 -15.90 5.82
C PHE A 50 -12.98 -17.20 6.59
N LYS A 51 -13.73 -18.23 6.20
CA LYS A 51 -13.62 -19.56 6.79
C LYS A 51 -12.35 -20.26 6.32
N ASP A 52 -11.66 -20.93 7.23
CA ASP A 52 -10.40 -21.65 6.97
C ASP A 52 -10.51 -22.75 5.90
N GLU A 53 -11.72 -23.26 5.63
CA GLU A 53 -11.99 -24.25 4.58
C GLU A 53 -11.81 -23.67 3.16
N ASP A 54 -12.06 -22.36 3.00
CA ASP A 54 -12.10 -21.67 1.70
C ASP A 54 -10.96 -20.66 1.52
N PHE A 55 -10.35 -20.20 2.62
CA PHE A 55 -9.39 -19.10 2.64
C PHE A 55 -8.16 -19.40 3.50
N ALA A 56 -7.05 -18.77 3.13
CA ALA A 56 -5.88 -18.66 3.98
C ALA A 56 -5.73 -17.22 4.44
N VAL A 57 -5.69 -17.00 5.75
CA VAL A 57 -5.45 -15.70 6.38
C VAL A 57 -4.09 -15.74 7.07
N THR A 58 -3.28 -14.70 6.89
CA THR A 58 -1.97 -14.61 7.54
C THR A 58 -1.73 -13.19 8.00
N ASP A 59 -1.47 -13.03 9.30
CA ASP A 59 -1.00 -11.75 9.83
C ASP A 59 0.45 -11.51 9.42
N ILE A 60 0.66 -10.45 8.62
CA ILE A 60 1.97 -10.05 8.11
C ILE A 60 2.43 -8.70 8.69
N SER A 61 1.77 -8.19 9.73
CA SER A 61 1.98 -6.85 10.29
C SER A 61 3.43 -6.60 10.71
N HIS A 62 4.12 -7.60 11.27
CA HIS A 62 5.51 -7.47 11.70
C HIS A 62 6.54 -7.59 10.57
N SER A 63 6.14 -8.04 9.39
CA SER A 63 7.05 -8.37 8.28
C SER A 63 7.28 -7.21 7.30
N ARG A 64 6.49 -6.13 7.43
CA ARG A 64 6.48 -5.00 6.52
C ARG A 64 6.79 -3.71 7.26
N ALA A 65 7.38 -2.77 6.54
CA ALA A 65 7.51 -1.38 6.97
C ALA A 65 6.79 -0.50 5.94
N ILE A 66 6.12 0.55 6.43
CA ILE A 66 5.39 1.51 5.59
C ILE A 66 6.03 2.88 5.79
N ILE A 67 6.40 3.53 4.69
CA ILE A 67 6.81 4.94 4.65
C ILE A 67 5.71 5.70 3.92
N GLN A 68 5.13 6.71 4.57
CA GLN A 68 4.20 7.63 3.91
C GLN A 68 5.00 8.80 3.34
N ILE A 69 4.75 9.13 2.08
CA ILE A 69 5.23 10.37 1.45
C ILE A 69 4.03 11.20 0.99
N GLU A 70 4.12 12.51 1.18
CA GLU A 70 3.06 13.47 0.85
C GLU A 70 3.68 14.77 0.33
N GLY A 71 3.07 15.36 -0.70
CA GLY A 71 3.50 16.63 -1.27
C GLY A 71 3.50 16.64 -2.79
N GLU A 72 3.58 17.84 -3.38
CA GLU A 72 3.50 18.05 -4.84
C GLU A 72 4.59 17.28 -5.62
N ASP A 73 5.77 17.10 -5.02
CA ASP A 73 6.90 16.39 -5.60
C ASP A 73 6.96 14.88 -5.28
N ALA A 74 5.99 14.34 -4.52
CA ALA A 74 5.99 12.92 -4.15
C ALA A 74 6.05 11.99 -5.38
N LEU A 75 5.40 12.39 -6.47
CA LEU A 75 5.44 11.68 -7.74
C LEU A 75 6.84 11.68 -8.37
N ASN A 76 7.56 12.80 -8.28
CA ASN A 76 8.90 12.93 -8.84
C ASN A 76 9.91 12.08 -8.07
N VAL A 77 9.79 12.03 -6.74
CA VAL A 77 10.55 11.12 -5.87
C VAL A 77 10.35 9.66 -6.27
N LEU A 78 9.10 9.26 -6.55
CA LEU A 78 8.81 7.89 -6.98
C LEU A 78 9.39 7.54 -8.34
N LYS A 79 9.30 8.46 -9.31
CA LYS A 79 9.80 8.26 -10.68
C LYS A 79 11.32 8.03 -10.77
N LYS A 80 12.09 8.44 -9.77
CA LYS A 80 13.55 8.23 -9.72
C LYS A 80 13.96 6.76 -9.58
N GLY A 81 13.17 5.98 -8.85
CA GLY A 81 13.50 4.60 -8.51
C GLY A 81 12.49 3.56 -8.98
N CYS A 82 11.26 3.97 -9.31
CA CYS A 82 10.15 3.08 -9.65
C CYS A 82 9.79 3.15 -11.14
N PRO A 83 9.70 2.00 -11.84
CA PRO A 83 9.35 1.95 -13.26
C PRO A 83 7.85 2.11 -13.56
N ILE A 84 6.98 2.24 -12.55
CA ILE A 84 5.54 2.39 -12.76
C ILE A 84 5.23 3.69 -13.52
N ASN A 85 4.34 3.61 -14.51
CA ASN A 85 3.71 4.79 -15.10
C ASN A 85 2.63 5.35 -14.17
N PHE A 86 3.02 6.22 -13.25
CA PHE A 86 2.09 6.83 -12.30
C PHE A 86 1.11 7.84 -12.92
N ASN A 87 1.24 8.19 -14.20
CA ASN A 87 0.27 9.08 -14.85
C ASN A 87 -1.11 8.39 -15.04
N GLU A 88 -1.15 7.06 -14.91
CA GLU A 88 -2.39 6.26 -14.96
C GLU A 88 -2.97 6.00 -13.56
N PHE A 89 -2.27 6.41 -12.50
CA PHE A 89 -2.74 6.25 -11.14
C PHE A 89 -3.74 7.34 -10.77
N LYS A 90 -4.77 6.94 -10.04
CA LYS A 90 -5.71 7.81 -9.34
C LYS A 90 -5.76 7.44 -7.86
N LYS A 91 -6.41 8.28 -7.05
CA LYS A 91 -6.76 7.95 -5.67
C LYS A 91 -7.31 6.52 -5.56
N ASN A 92 -6.83 5.80 -4.55
CA ASN A 92 -7.16 4.39 -4.28
C ASN A 92 -6.71 3.43 -5.39
N ASN A 93 -5.59 3.74 -6.06
CA ASN A 93 -4.84 2.73 -6.79
C ASN A 93 -3.66 2.18 -6.00
N CYS A 94 -3.37 0.90 -6.21
CA CYS A 94 -2.17 0.26 -5.70
C CYS A 94 -1.41 -0.49 -6.80
N ALA A 95 -0.12 -0.75 -6.59
CA ALA A 95 0.61 -1.71 -7.42
C ALA A 95 1.86 -2.21 -6.71
N ASN A 96 2.28 -3.42 -7.04
CA ASN A 96 3.59 -3.94 -6.68
C ASN A 96 4.62 -3.55 -7.73
N SER A 97 5.82 -3.18 -7.29
CA SER A 97 6.91 -2.78 -8.17
C SER A 97 8.27 -2.95 -7.46
N VAL A 98 9.28 -2.28 -7.98
CA VAL A 98 10.60 -2.14 -7.40
C VAL A 98 10.96 -0.67 -7.26
N TYR A 99 11.78 -0.34 -6.26
CA TYR A 99 12.43 0.96 -6.10
C TYR A 99 13.94 0.73 -5.93
N HIS A 100 14.74 1.11 -6.93
CA HIS A 100 16.18 0.77 -6.98
C HIS A 100 16.48 -0.72 -6.67
N GLY A 101 15.64 -1.63 -7.17
CA GLY A 101 15.77 -3.09 -6.97
C GLY A 101 15.15 -3.63 -5.68
N ILE A 102 14.67 -2.79 -4.76
CA ILE A 102 13.93 -3.21 -3.57
C ILE A 102 12.46 -3.42 -3.95
N THR A 103 11.90 -4.60 -3.71
CA THR A 103 10.47 -4.85 -3.93
C THR A 103 9.63 -3.98 -3.01
N ILE A 104 8.69 -3.25 -3.59
CA ILE A 104 7.75 -2.39 -2.87
C ILE A 104 6.31 -2.61 -3.34
N SER A 105 5.35 -2.31 -2.46
CA SER A 105 3.97 -2.00 -2.85
C SER A 105 3.75 -0.50 -2.71
N VAL A 106 3.12 0.10 -3.71
CA VAL A 106 2.71 1.50 -3.73
C VAL A 106 1.20 1.56 -3.56
N ASP A 107 0.73 2.39 -2.64
CA ASP A 107 -0.70 2.68 -2.42
C ASP A 107 -0.92 4.19 -2.48
N MET A 108 -1.66 4.65 -3.49
CA MET A 108 -2.03 6.05 -3.65
C MET A 108 -3.26 6.34 -2.79
N ILE A 109 -3.02 7.00 -1.65
CA ILE A 109 -4.04 7.35 -0.66
C ILE A 109 -4.89 8.53 -1.15
N ASP A 110 -4.24 9.52 -1.76
CA ASP A 110 -4.90 10.71 -2.26
C ASP A 110 -4.15 11.32 -3.46
N ASP A 111 -4.87 12.07 -4.29
CA ASP A 111 -4.32 12.80 -5.45
C ASP A 111 -4.26 14.33 -5.23
N SER A 112 -4.85 14.84 -4.14
CA SER A 112 -4.78 16.27 -3.79
C SER A 112 -4.86 16.51 -2.26
N PRO A 113 -3.72 16.69 -1.56
CA PRO A 113 -2.36 16.58 -2.08
C PRO A 113 -2.01 15.13 -2.45
N LEU A 114 -1.01 14.95 -3.31
CA LEU A 114 -0.47 13.63 -3.60
C LEU A 114 0.01 12.97 -2.30
N LYS A 115 -0.52 11.78 -2.00
CA LYS A 115 -0.18 11.00 -0.81
C LYS A 115 -0.05 9.54 -1.16
N PHE A 116 1.10 8.96 -0.80
CA PHE A 116 1.39 7.55 -1.05
C PHE A 116 1.86 6.85 0.23
N ASN A 117 1.37 5.63 0.43
CA ASN A 117 1.99 4.67 1.34
C ASN A 117 2.88 3.73 0.53
N LEU A 118 4.14 3.62 0.94
CA LEU A 118 5.14 2.77 0.30
C LEU A 118 5.54 1.67 1.26
N MET A 119 5.24 0.44 0.88
CA MET A 119 5.48 -0.72 1.72
C MET A 119 6.66 -1.53 1.20
N ALA A 120 7.62 -1.83 2.07
CA ALA A 120 8.73 -2.74 1.80
C ALA A 120 8.75 -3.89 2.82
N LEU A 121 9.53 -4.93 2.53
CA LEU A 121 9.91 -5.91 3.55
C LEU A 121 10.70 -5.20 4.66
N ARG A 122 10.40 -5.52 5.92
CA ARG A 122 11.03 -4.87 7.08
C ARG A 122 12.55 -4.99 7.08
N SER A 123 13.11 -6.10 6.57
CA SER A 123 14.56 -6.28 6.44
C SER A 123 15.24 -5.31 5.48
N PHE A 124 14.47 -4.66 4.59
CA PHE A 124 14.95 -3.65 3.64
C PHE A 124 14.50 -2.23 4.03
N SER A 125 13.86 -2.04 5.17
CA SER A 125 13.23 -0.74 5.52
C SER A 125 14.25 0.38 5.61
N GLU A 126 15.42 0.12 6.17
CA GLU A 126 16.50 1.11 6.31
C GLU A 126 17.07 1.49 4.93
N SER A 127 17.41 0.51 4.09
CA SER A 127 17.88 0.77 2.72
C SER A 127 16.83 1.50 1.89
N PHE A 128 15.55 1.14 2.04
CA PHE A 128 14.45 1.78 1.36
C PHE A 128 14.23 3.23 1.83
N HIS A 129 14.30 3.46 3.14
CA HIS A 129 14.25 4.79 3.72
C HIS A 129 15.37 5.67 3.18
N HIS A 130 16.61 5.17 3.14
CA HIS A 130 17.73 5.91 2.55
C HIS A 130 17.51 6.24 1.08
N ALA A 131 17.03 5.29 0.27
CA ALA A 131 16.79 5.52 -1.15
C ALA A 131 15.70 6.59 -1.39
N ILE A 132 14.59 6.54 -0.64
CA ILE A 132 13.49 7.50 -0.77
C ILE A 132 13.89 8.89 -0.28
N THR A 133 14.59 8.98 0.85
CA THR A 133 15.03 10.26 1.40
C THR A 133 16.09 10.94 0.53
N ASP A 134 17.06 10.19 0.01
CA ASP A 134 18.04 10.69 -0.96
C ASP A 134 17.36 11.22 -2.23
N ALA A 135 16.40 10.48 -2.77
CA ALA A 135 15.60 10.92 -3.92
C ALA A 135 14.81 12.21 -3.64
N ALA A 136 14.39 12.43 -2.39
CA ALA A 136 13.63 13.60 -1.96
C ALA A 136 14.48 14.85 -1.67
N LEU A 137 15.80 14.73 -1.51
CA LEU A 137 16.69 15.85 -1.14
C LEU A 137 16.61 17.03 -2.12
N GLU A 138 16.51 16.77 -3.43
CA GLU A 138 16.44 17.85 -4.43
C GLU A 138 15.14 18.66 -4.38
N TYR A 139 14.13 18.16 -3.68
CA TYR A 139 12.82 18.80 -3.49
C TYR A 139 12.69 19.46 -2.10
N GLY A 140 13.80 19.62 -1.38
CA GLY A 140 13.80 20.27 -0.08
C GLY A 140 13.35 19.39 1.07
N TYR A 141 13.51 18.06 0.95
CA TYR A 141 13.34 17.15 2.09
C TYR A 141 14.25 17.57 3.25
N ALA A 142 13.63 18.05 4.33
CA ALA A 142 14.26 18.18 5.63
C ALA A 142 13.89 16.92 6.43
N GLY A 143 14.82 15.98 6.54
CA GLY A 143 14.65 14.86 7.46
C GLY A 143 14.54 15.38 8.88
N GLU A 144 13.56 14.87 9.63
CA GLU A 144 13.52 14.99 11.09
C GLU A 144 14.34 13.88 11.75
#